data_AF-A0A8I1RYI4-F1
#
_entry.id   AF-A0A8I1RYI4-F1
#
_cell.length_a   1.000
_cell.length_b   1.000
_cell.length_c   1.000
_cell.angle_alpha   90.00
_cell.angle_beta   90.00
_cell.angle_gamma   90.00
#
_symmetry.space_group_name_H-M   'P 1'
#
loop_
_entity.id
_entity.type
_entity.pdbx_description
1 polymer ?
#
loop_
_entity_poly.entity_id
_entity_poly.type
_entity_poly.pdbx_seq_one_letter_code
_entity_poly.pdbx_strand_id
1 'polypeptide(L)'
;MNFRHIGRKAALAAGLILALGGGAGAASAQGAAKDTWIGAWGFVPTPLPPGTTPGPRTALTEIAPLAPSISLPATEPVVHHPLLIDNPGNLPVDPAPGRDPSNVTVRQLVRVAVAGDRIRLRLANEGGSDVLVLGAVHVGIAGPDGSVMAGTDHVVTFDGKGAVSVPDGAPLLSDAVDMKVDALQKLVISLYVPGSMARGGHSLYQYVAGAPGDHTGEAALPSPTIMRLTSMVSEIEVDPATATNVVVTLGDSITEGAQSTNNAFRGWPDRLAERLNATAAGRKWSVVNAGIGGNRLLRYGAGPSALARLDRDVLAVPGVKVVILLEGINDIGRGFVTDAPQDPVTAEALIAADKQIIERCHEHGIRVIGATLTPYQGAHYEAPPGENVRLALNRWIQTSGAFDGVVDFAAATADKANPLTFRADYNDYDHLHPNDAGYQAMADAIDLKMITGK
;
A
#
# COMPACT_ATOMS: atom_id res chain seq x y z
N MET A 1 -41.11 20.22 57.60
CA MET A 1 -40.54 18.99 58.18
C MET A 1 -39.44 18.48 57.26
N ASN A 2 -38.26 18.20 57.83
CA ASN A 2 -37.03 17.54 57.30
C ASN A 2 -36.22 18.30 56.21
N PHE A 3 -35.08 18.98 56.52
CA PHE A 3 -33.68 18.52 56.78
C PHE A 3 -33.06 17.78 55.55
N ARG A 4 -31.83 18.03 55.02
CA ARG A 4 -30.53 18.47 55.59
C ARG A 4 -29.48 18.79 54.46
N HIS A 5 -28.53 19.67 54.82
CA HIS A 5 -27.08 19.84 54.47
C HIS A 5 -26.51 19.64 53.04
N ILE A 6 -25.85 20.64 52.42
CA ILE A 6 -24.48 21.22 52.58
C ILE A 6 -23.32 20.29 52.12
N GLY A 7 -22.54 20.77 51.14
CA GLY A 7 -21.18 20.29 50.83
C GLY A 7 -20.44 21.22 49.84
N ARG A 8 -19.45 21.96 50.36
CA ARG A 8 -18.57 22.90 49.65
C ARG A 8 -17.49 22.18 48.82
N LYS A 9 -17.10 22.76 47.67
CA LYS A 9 -15.84 22.47 46.96
C LYS A 9 -14.76 23.46 47.40
N ALA A 10 -13.56 22.98 47.69
CA ALA A 10 -12.36 23.79 47.89
C ALA A 10 -11.29 23.36 46.88
N ALA A 11 -10.72 24.33 46.19
CA ALA A 11 -9.58 24.21 45.30
C ALA A 11 -8.28 24.38 46.09
N LEU A 12 -7.20 23.72 45.66
CA LEU A 12 -5.84 24.12 46.02
C LEU A 12 -4.92 23.99 44.80
N ALA A 13 -4.19 25.08 44.54
CA ALA A 13 -3.16 25.23 43.53
C ALA A 13 -1.76 25.04 44.15
N ALA A 14 -0.81 24.58 43.35
CA ALA A 14 0.63 24.70 43.54
C ALA A 14 1.27 24.54 42.14
N GLY A 15 2.28 25.27 41.68
CA GLY A 15 3.25 26.16 42.33
C GLY A 15 4.55 26.01 41.54
N LEU A 16 4.88 27.03 40.73
CA LEU A 16 6.02 27.11 39.81
C LEU A 16 7.33 27.32 40.58
N ILE A 17 8.41 26.62 40.19
CA ILE A 17 9.80 26.98 40.58
C ILE A 17 10.69 26.97 39.33
N LEU A 18 11.26 28.14 39.02
CA LEU A 18 12.39 28.33 38.10
C LEU A 18 13.71 28.08 38.85
N ALA A 19 14.67 27.45 38.19
CA ALA A 19 16.08 27.56 38.52
C ALA A 19 16.91 27.72 37.22
N LEU A 20 17.60 28.86 37.11
CA LEU A 20 18.62 29.14 36.11
C LEU A 20 20.00 28.81 36.70
N GLY A 21 20.82 28.08 35.96
CA GLY A 21 22.24 27.88 36.22
C GLY A 21 22.94 27.48 34.92
N GLY A 22 23.73 28.38 34.36
CA GLY A 22 24.37 28.22 33.05
C GLY A 22 25.66 27.40 33.07
N GLY A 23 25.95 26.79 31.92
CA GLY A 23 27.25 26.22 31.55
C GLY A 23 27.35 26.21 30.03
N ALA A 24 28.32 26.95 29.50
CA ALA A 24 28.51 27.19 28.09
C ALA A 24 28.89 25.93 27.31
N GLY A 25 28.26 25.77 26.15
CA GLY A 25 28.65 24.84 25.09
C GLY A 25 27.92 25.27 23.83
N ALA A 26 28.44 26.29 23.14
CA ALA A 26 27.97 26.65 21.82
C ALA A 26 28.40 25.54 20.84
N ALA A 27 27.68 24.43 20.84
CA ALA A 27 27.67 23.54 19.71
C ALA A 27 26.97 24.30 18.58
N SER A 28 27.70 24.55 17.51
CA SER A 28 27.15 25.00 16.25
C SER A 28 26.06 24.01 15.83
N ALA A 29 24.80 24.37 16.06
CA ALA A 29 23.68 23.77 15.36
C ALA A 29 23.81 24.20 13.89
N GLN A 30 24.70 23.53 13.14
CA GLN A 30 24.47 23.36 11.72
C GLN A 30 23.09 22.72 11.65
N GLY A 31 22.10 23.51 11.21
CA GLY A 31 20.74 23.02 11.06
C GLY A 31 20.80 21.76 10.22
N ALA A 32 20.53 20.62 10.85
CA ALA A 32 20.33 19.38 10.11
C ALA A 32 19.28 19.70 9.05
N ALA A 33 19.65 19.53 7.77
CA ALA A 33 18.70 19.66 6.70
C ALA A 33 17.50 18.78 7.08
N LYS A 34 16.30 19.39 7.14
CA LYS A 34 15.09 18.68 7.52
C LYS A 34 14.89 17.59 6.46
N ASP A 35 15.04 16.32 6.83
CA ASP A 35 14.90 15.22 5.88
C ASP A 35 13.57 15.34 5.14
N THR A 36 13.63 15.30 3.80
CA THR A 36 12.49 15.52 2.90
C THR A 36 11.96 14.20 2.35
N TRP A 37 11.64 13.26 3.23
CA TRP A 37 11.10 11.96 2.82
C TRP A 37 9.80 12.10 2.02
N ILE A 38 9.68 11.34 0.93
CA ILE A 38 8.44 11.20 0.16
C ILE A 38 8.11 9.73 -0.05
N GLY A 39 6.81 9.39 -0.08
CA GLY A 39 6.36 8.05 -0.45
C GLY A 39 6.78 7.72 -1.88
N ALA A 40 7.64 6.73 -2.05
CA ALA A 40 8.16 6.26 -3.34
C ALA A 40 7.47 5.00 -3.83
N TRP A 41 6.89 4.24 -2.91
CA TRP A 41 6.09 3.07 -3.16
C TRP A 41 5.26 2.83 -1.92
N GLY A 42 4.05 2.31 -2.07
CA GLY A 42 3.27 1.86 -0.94
C GLY A 42 2.09 1.01 -1.36
N PHE A 43 1.59 0.25 -0.39
CA PHE A 43 0.24 -0.30 -0.35
C PHE A 43 -0.36 0.00 1.02
N VAL A 44 -1.64 -0.30 1.16
CA VAL A 44 -2.41 0.14 2.32
C VAL A 44 -2.66 -1.00 3.31
N PRO A 45 -2.30 -0.86 4.59
CA PRO A 45 -2.67 -1.86 5.60
C PRO A 45 -4.19 -1.88 5.86
N THR A 46 -4.75 -3.02 6.25
CA THR A 46 -6.18 -3.16 6.58
C THR A 46 -6.41 -3.47 8.08
N PRO A 47 -6.53 -2.43 8.92
CA PRO A 47 -6.91 -2.54 10.32
C PRO A 47 -8.22 -3.29 10.50
N LEU A 48 -8.35 -3.99 11.63
CA LEU A 48 -9.56 -4.71 11.99
C LEU A 48 -10.79 -3.78 12.05
N PRO A 49 -12.01 -4.32 11.85
CA PRO A 49 -13.24 -3.54 11.96
C PRO A 49 -13.41 -2.88 13.34
N PRO A 50 -14.09 -1.72 13.43
CA PRO A 50 -14.44 -1.14 14.72
C PRO A 50 -15.21 -2.13 15.61
N GLY A 51 -14.80 -2.24 16.88
CA GLY A 51 -15.46 -3.11 17.86
C GLY A 51 -15.01 -4.56 17.85
N THR A 52 -14.11 -4.96 16.95
CA THR A 52 -13.45 -6.27 17.06
C THR A 52 -12.24 -6.19 17.98
N THR A 53 -12.28 -6.88 19.11
CA THR A 53 -11.08 -7.14 19.91
C THR A 53 -10.22 -8.21 19.24
N PRO A 54 -8.89 -8.04 19.20
CA PRO A 54 -7.95 -9.10 18.86
C PRO A 54 -8.25 -10.40 19.63
N GLY A 55 -7.96 -11.55 19.02
CA GLY A 55 -8.00 -12.84 19.71
C GLY A 55 -7.05 -12.88 20.93
N PRO A 56 -7.16 -13.89 21.80
CA PRO A 56 -6.31 -13.97 22.99
C PRO A 56 -4.83 -13.99 22.62
N ARG A 57 -4.04 -13.12 23.28
CA ARG A 57 -2.60 -12.98 23.08
C ARG A 57 -1.88 -14.32 23.25
N THR A 58 -1.08 -14.71 22.27
CA THR A 58 -0.09 -15.77 22.49
C THR A 58 1.02 -15.20 23.37
N ALA A 59 1.33 -15.84 24.51
CA ALA A 59 2.38 -15.37 25.41
C ALA A 59 3.73 -15.34 24.68
N LEU A 60 4.44 -14.21 24.78
CA LEU A 60 5.76 -14.02 24.21
C LEU A 60 6.74 -15.04 24.82
N THR A 61 7.38 -15.87 23.99
CA THR A 61 8.67 -16.46 24.35
C THR A 61 9.73 -15.37 24.21
N GLU A 62 10.54 -15.15 25.26
CA GLU A 62 11.71 -14.28 25.19
C GLU A 62 12.55 -14.65 23.98
N ILE A 63 12.72 -13.68 23.08
CA ILE A 63 13.58 -13.83 21.91
C ILE A 63 15.02 -13.75 22.43
N ALA A 64 15.74 -14.87 22.36
CA ALA A 64 17.16 -14.88 22.64
C ALA A 64 17.89 -13.92 21.67
N PRO A 65 18.86 -13.12 22.12
CA PRO A 65 19.65 -12.29 21.21
C PRO A 65 20.32 -13.18 20.17
N LEU A 66 20.05 -12.88 18.89
CA LEU A 66 20.64 -13.59 17.76
C LEU A 66 22.17 -13.39 17.78
N ALA A 67 22.91 -14.49 17.66
CA ALA A 67 24.35 -14.47 17.53
C ALA A 67 24.78 -13.72 16.26
N PRO A 68 25.98 -13.09 16.23
CA PRO A 68 26.46 -12.43 15.03
C PRO A 68 26.56 -13.40 13.85
N SER A 69 26.14 -12.94 12.68
CA SER A 69 26.15 -13.67 11.41
C SER A 69 27.56 -14.16 11.05
N ILE A 70 27.68 -15.45 10.73
CA ILE A 70 28.90 -16.03 10.18
C ILE A 70 28.84 -15.86 8.66
N SER A 71 29.79 -15.10 8.10
CA SER A 71 29.97 -15.01 6.65
C SER A 71 30.70 -16.27 6.15
N LEU A 72 30.09 -16.99 5.21
CA LEU A 72 30.75 -18.09 4.49
C LEU A 72 31.07 -17.66 3.05
N PRO A 73 32.24 -18.02 2.50
CA PRO A 73 32.54 -17.77 1.10
C PRO A 73 31.80 -18.79 0.21
N ALA A 74 31.06 -18.31 -0.78
CA ALA A 74 30.38 -19.15 -1.76
C ALA A 74 31.21 -19.29 -3.05
N THR A 75 31.48 -20.53 -3.45
CA THR A 75 31.59 -20.88 -4.87
C THR A 75 30.68 -22.07 -5.11
N GLU A 76 29.49 -21.79 -5.62
CA GLU A 76 28.49 -22.77 -6.07
C GLU A 76 28.21 -22.54 -7.56
N PRO A 77 27.89 -23.60 -8.33
CA PRO A 77 27.64 -23.53 -9.75
C PRO A 77 26.38 -22.70 -10.08
N VAL A 78 26.34 -22.13 -11.29
CA VAL A 78 25.19 -21.37 -11.79
C VAL A 78 24.01 -22.31 -11.99
N VAL A 79 23.15 -22.42 -10.97
CA VAL A 79 21.81 -23.00 -11.10
C VAL A 79 20.92 -21.92 -11.70
N HIS A 80 20.23 -22.25 -12.80
CA HIS A 80 19.22 -21.36 -13.35
C HIS A 80 18.01 -21.36 -12.41
N HIS A 81 17.92 -20.31 -11.58
CA HIS A 81 16.77 -20.08 -10.73
C HIS A 81 15.60 -19.56 -11.58
N PRO A 82 14.36 -19.99 -11.30
CA PRO A 82 13.18 -19.42 -11.94
C PRO A 82 13.10 -17.91 -11.66
N LEU A 83 12.64 -17.14 -12.66
CA LEU A 83 12.54 -15.69 -12.54
C LEU A 83 11.53 -15.31 -11.45
N LEU A 84 12.00 -14.61 -10.41
CA LEU A 84 11.14 -13.96 -9.39
C LEU A 84 10.60 -12.62 -9.89
N ILE A 85 11.21 -12.03 -10.92
CA ILE A 85 10.64 -10.84 -11.58
C ILE A 85 9.64 -11.29 -12.61
N ASP A 86 8.47 -10.63 -12.63
CA ASP A 86 7.39 -10.86 -13.58
C ASP A 86 7.07 -12.37 -13.63
N ASN A 87 6.27 -12.90 -12.69
CA ASN A 87 5.95 -14.34 -12.66
C ASN A 87 4.68 -14.65 -13.49
N PRO A 88 4.79 -15.02 -14.79
CA PRO A 88 3.65 -15.43 -15.61
C PRO A 88 3.18 -16.87 -15.29
N GLY A 89 3.34 -17.35 -14.05
CA GLY A 89 3.06 -18.74 -13.66
C GLY A 89 4.25 -19.69 -13.72
N ASN A 90 5.49 -19.17 -13.76
CA ASN A 90 6.71 -19.97 -13.77
C ASN A 90 7.02 -20.60 -12.39
N LEU A 91 6.52 -19.97 -11.32
CA LEU A 91 6.64 -20.46 -9.96
C LEU A 91 5.30 -21.01 -9.45
N PRO A 92 5.32 -22.11 -8.69
CA PRO A 92 4.14 -22.60 -8.02
C PRO A 92 3.52 -21.50 -7.16
N VAL A 93 2.25 -21.20 -7.43
CA VAL A 93 1.43 -20.37 -6.56
C VAL A 93 0.75 -21.30 -5.58
N ASP A 94 0.99 -21.13 -4.29
CA ASP A 94 0.22 -21.80 -3.25
C ASP A 94 -1.07 -21.01 -3.01
N PRO A 95 -2.24 -21.54 -3.42
CA PRO A 95 -3.50 -20.83 -3.27
C PRO A 95 -4.01 -20.82 -1.82
N ALA A 96 -3.45 -21.64 -0.92
CA ALA A 96 -3.95 -21.77 0.44
C ALA A 96 -2.92 -22.40 1.41
N PRO A 97 -2.05 -21.61 2.06
CA PRO A 97 -1.44 -22.09 3.28
C PRO A 97 -2.54 -22.31 4.32
N GLY A 98 -2.85 -23.57 4.64
CA GLY A 98 -3.65 -23.92 5.83
C GLY A 98 -3.01 -23.44 7.15
N ARG A 99 -1.80 -22.87 7.10
CA ARG A 99 -1.04 -22.32 8.22
C ARG A 99 -0.08 -21.22 7.74
N ASP A 100 -0.06 -20.09 8.44
CA ASP A 100 0.89 -19.01 8.15
C ASP A 100 2.33 -19.54 8.20
N PRO A 101 3.17 -19.24 7.19
CA PRO A 101 4.60 -19.54 7.22
C PRO A 101 5.25 -19.03 8.51
N SER A 102 6.13 -19.86 9.08
CA SER A 102 6.86 -19.57 10.33
C SER A 102 8.27 -20.15 10.25
N ASN A 103 9.24 -19.51 10.91
CA ASN A 103 10.66 -19.84 10.79
C ASN A 103 11.10 -19.89 9.32
N VAL A 104 10.86 -18.80 8.60
CA VAL A 104 11.01 -18.75 7.14
C VAL A 104 11.35 -17.34 6.69
N THR A 105 12.04 -17.23 5.56
CA THR A 105 12.27 -15.95 4.88
C THR A 105 11.17 -15.69 3.86
N VAL A 106 10.51 -14.54 4.01
CA VAL A 106 9.56 -14.00 3.06
C VAL A 106 10.26 -12.89 2.28
N ARG A 107 10.12 -12.89 0.96
CA ARG A 107 10.74 -11.94 0.05
C ARG A 107 9.67 -11.20 -0.73
N GLN A 108 9.62 -9.90 -0.51
CA GLN A 108 8.71 -8.97 -1.17
C GLN A 108 9.46 -8.24 -2.28
N LEU A 109 8.89 -8.26 -3.49
CA LEU A 109 9.37 -7.46 -4.60
C LEU A 109 8.58 -6.16 -4.66
N VAL A 110 9.28 -5.04 -4.78
CA VAL A 110 8.70 -3.69 -4.83
C VAL A 110 9.35 -2.90 -5.96
N ARG A 111 8.72 -1.80 -6.38
CA ARG A 111 9.29 -0.89 -7.38
C ARG A 111 9.09 0.54 -6.95
N VAL A 112 10.19 1.25 -6.69
CA VAL A 112 10.13 2.66 -6.30
C VAL A 112 9.79 3.52 -7.51
N ALA A 113 8.87 4.47 -7.37
CA ALA A 113 8.41 5.33 -8.44
C ALA A 113 9.44 6.43 -8.79
N VAL A 114 10.32 6.81 -7.86
CA VAL A 114 11.24 7.95 -8.01
C VAL A 114 12.63 7.60 -7.49
N ALA A 115 13.63 8.35 -7.98
CA ALA A 115 15.02 8.20 -7.57
C ALA A 115 15.31 8.93 -6.25
N GLY A 116 16.27 8.41 -5.49
CA GLY A 116 16.70 8.98 -4.21
C GLY A 116 18.04 8.43 -3.74
N ASP A 117 18.64 9.08 -2.75
CA ASP A 117 19.97 8.71 -2.22
C ASP A 117 19.89 7.82 -0.98
N ARG A 118 18.75 7.85 -0.28
CA ARG A 118 18.46 7.03 0.90
C ARG A 118 17.03 6.52 0.83
N ILE A 119 16.79 5.38 1.47
CA ILE A 119 15.44 4.81 1.63
C ILE A 119 15.16 4.52 3.10
N ARG A 120 13.87 4.41 3.46
CA ARG A 120 13.44 3.78 4.71
C ARG A 120 12.16 3.00 4.49
N LEU A 121 11.98 1.94 5.28
CA LEU A 121 10.84 1.04 5.19
C LEU A 121 9.81 1.40 6.27
N ARG A 122 8.54 1.34 5.91
CA ARG A 122 7.43 1.36 6.86
C ARG A 122 6.86 -0.04 7.01
N LEU A 123 7.08 -0.65 8.16
CA LEU A 123 6.45 -1.90 8.54
C LEU A 123 4.99 -1.69 8.95
N ALA A 124 4.17 -2.70 8.68
CA ALA A 124 2.74 -2.70 9.00
C ALA A 124 2.34 -3.88 9.87
N ASN A 125 1.72 -3.58 11.02
CA ASN A 125 1.00 -4.52 11.86
C ASN A 125 -0.39 -3.97 12.28
N GLU A 126 -0.93 -3.00 11.55
CA GLU A 126 -2.18 -2.32 11.89
C GLU A 126 -3.41 -3.21 11.78
N GLY A 127 -3.34 -4.21 10.89
CA GLY A 127 -4.33 -5.28 10.77
C GLY A 127 -4.13 -6.45 11.74
N GLY A 128 -2.97 -6.50 12.42
CA GLY A 128 -2.57 -7.62 13.24
C GLY A 128 -3.21 -7.63 14.62
N SER A 129 -3.57 -8.84 15.07
CA SER A 129 -4.07 -9.10 16.43
C SER A 129 -2.98 -9.41 17.47
N ASP A 130 -1.75 -9.65 17.00
CA ASP A 130 -0.62 -10.09 17.80
C ASP A 130 0.61 -9.25 17.45
N VAL A 131 1.62 -9.28 18.32
CA VAL A 131 2.92 -8.65 18.05
C VAL A 131 3.55 -9.32 16.83
N LEU A 132 3.88 -8.53 15.81
CA LEU A 132 4.66 -9.00 14.66
C LEU A 132 6.14 -8.99 15.03
N VAL A 133 6.75 -10.17 15.04
CA VAL A 133 8.19 -10.33 15.28
C VAL A 133 8.90 -10.59 13.97
N LEU A 134 9.91 -9.78 13.68
CA LEU A 134 10.81 -9.95 12.55
C LEU A 134 12.25 -10.11 13.06
N GLY A 135 12.94 -11.10 12.51
CA GLY A 135 14.39 -11.24 12.66
C GLY A 135 15.11 -10.29 11.71
N ALA A 136 16.13 -10.79 11.00
CA ALA A 136 16.84 -10.00 10.00
C ALA A 136 15.89 -9.46 8.92
N VAL A 137 16.13 -8.21 8.50
CA VAL A 137 15.47 -7.58 7.36
C VAL A 137 16.57 -7.04 6.46
N HIS A 138 16.51 -7.39 5.19
CA HIS A 138 17.47 -6.97 4.17
C HIS A 138 16.75 -6.32 3.01
N VAL A 139 17.40 -5.34 2.39
CA VAL A 139 16.94 -4.70 1.15
C VAL A 139 18.08 -4.63 0.15
N GLY A 140 17.79 -4.93 -1.11
CA GLY A 140 18.75 -4.78 -2.19
C GLY A 140 18.11 -4.58 -3.55
N ILE A 141 18.93 -4.24 -4.55
CA ILE A 141 18.44 -4.02 -5.91
C ILE A 141 18.08 -5.38 -6.53
N ALA A 142 16.89 -5.48 -7.11
CA ALA A 142 16.48 -6.68 -7.82
C ALA A 142 17.24 -6.81 -9.16
N GLY A 143 17.98 -7.89 -9.33
CA GLY A 143 18.57 -8.30 -10.61
C GLY A 143 17.50 -8.81 -11.58
N PRO A 144 17.82 -9.07 -12.86
CA PRO A 144 16.82 -9.44 -13.88
C PRO A 144 16.01 -10.70 -13.57
N ASP A 145 16.54 -11.61 -12.76
CA ASP A 145 15.89 -12.83 -12.28
C ASP A 145 15.22 -12.66 -10.90
N GLY A 146 15.29 -11.47 -10.32
CA GLY A 146 14.83 -11.12 -8.98
C GLY A 146 15.70 -11.64 -7.83
N SER A 147 16.89 -12.13 -8.13
CA SER A 147 17.97 -12.22 -7.13
C SER A 147 18.41 -10.82 -6.69
N VAL A 148 19.07 -10.72 -5.54
CA VAL A 148 19.70 -9.47 -5.10
C VAL A 148 20.98 -9.24 -5.90
N MET A 149 21.11 -8.07 -6.52
CA MET A 149 22.33 -7.68 -7.24
C MET A 149 23.53 -7.62 -6.28
N ALA A 150 24.65 -8.21 -6.70
CA ALA A 150 25.87 -8.26 -5.90
C ALA A 150 26.32 -6.85 -5.47
N GLY A 151 26.62 -6.69 -4.17
CA GLY A 151 27.08 -5.43 -3.59
C GLY A 151 25.97 -4.40 -3.32
N THR A 152 24.70 -4.77 -3.49
CA THR A 152 23.55 -3.89 -3.23
C THR A 152 22.72 -4.30 -2.01
N ASP A 153 23.10 -5.38 -1.33
CA ASP A 153 22.41 -5.85 -0.13
C ASP A 153 22.74 -4.97 1.09
N HIS A 154 21.70 -4.53 1.79
CA HIS A 154 21.81 -3.74 3.00
C HIS A 154 20.95 -4.35 4.11
N VAL A 155 21.52 -4.47 5.30
CA VAL A 155 20.77 -4.76 6.52
C VAL A 155 19.92 -3.55 6.87
N VAL A 156 18.64 -3.78 7.13
CA VAL A 156 17.70 -2.77 7.62
C VAL A 156 17.65 -2.85 9.15
N THR A 157 17.82 -1.71 9.82
CA THR A 157 17.82 -1.63 11.29
C THR A 157 16.66 -0.81 11.82
N PHE A 158 16.38 -0.98 13.11
CA PHE A 158 15.36 -0.27 13.87
C PHE A 158 15.97 0.19 15.19
N ASP A 159 16.25 1.49 15.31
CA ASP A 159 17.03 2.03 16.45
C ASP A 159 18.38 1.30 16.59
N GLY A 160 19.05 1.07 15.46
CA GLY A 160 20.33 0.37 15.36
C GLY A 160 20.26 -1.16 15.53
N LYS A 161 19.07 -1.75 15.72
CA LYS A 161 18.89 -3.20 15.93
C LYS A 161 18.47 -3.89 14.64
N GLY A 162 19.04 -5.07 14.35
CA GLY A 162 18.72 -5.87 13.16
C GLY A 162 17.50 -6.79 13.29
N ALA A 163 16.72 -6.66 14.37
CA ALA A 163 15.48 -7.40 14.61
C ALA A 163 14.50 -6.50 15.35
N VAL A 164 13.19 -6.75 15.18
CA VAL A 164 12.16 -5.85 15.71
C VAL A 164 10.86 -6.56 16.07
N SER A 165 10.18 -5.99 17.06
CA SER A 165 8.80 -6.35 17.43
C SER A 165 7.90 -5.16 17.17
N VAL A 166 6.95 -5.31 16.26
CA VAL A 166 5.93 -4.30 15.96
C VAL A 166 4.69 -4.62 16.80
N PRO A 167 4.23 -3.71 17.69
CA PRO A 167 3.02 -3.92 18.48
C PRO A 167 1.80 -4.23 17.61
N ASP A 168 0.82 -4.91 18.17
CA ASP A 168 -0.48 -5.11 17.53
C ASP A 168 -1.13 -3.75 17.19
N GLY A 169 -1.73 -3.65 16.00
CA GLY A 169 -2.38 -2.42 15.56
C GLY A 169 -1.44 -1.26 15.21
N ALA A 170 -0.11 -1.47 15.20
CA ALA A 170 0.86 -0.39 15.04
C ALA A 170 1.67 -0.47 13.73
N PRO A 171 2.04 0.68 13.14
CA PRO A 171 3.13 0.74 12.17
C PRO A 171 4.49 0.97 12.85
N LEU A 172 5.57 0.76 12.09
CA LEU A 172 6.93 1.10 12.53
C LEU A 172 7.79 1.55 11.33
N LEU A 173 8.60 2.59 11.50
CA LEU A 173 9.61 2.99 10.51
C LEU A 173 10.96 2.37 10.83
N SER A 174 11.71 1.97 9.80
CA SER A 174 13.12 1.62 9.92
C SER A 174 13.99 2.86 10.08
N ASP A 175 15.24 2.63 10.48
CA ASP A 175 16.30 3.60 10.29
C ASP A 175 16.51 3.85 8.78
N ALA A 176 17.13 4.98 8.43
CA ALA A 176 17.48 5.28 7.05
C ALA A 176 18.58 4.32 6.56
N VAL A 177 18.43 3.84 5.33
CA VAL A 177 19.41 3.02 4.63
C VAL A 177 20.06 3.87 3.54
N ASP A 178 21.38 4.02 3.61
CA ASP A 178 22.19 4.70 2.59
C ASP A 178 22.31 3.83 1.32
N MET A 179 21.20 3.78 0.58
CA MET A 179 21.02 3.01 -0.64
C MET A 179 20.46 3.92 -1.73
N LYS A 180 21.32 4.24 -2.71
CA LYS A 180 20.89 4.99 -3.89
C LYS A 180 19.98 4.13 -4.75
N VAL A 181 18.86 4.70 -5.16
CA VAL A 181 17.88 4.06 -6.04
C VAL A 181 17.55 4.97 -7.22
N ASP A 182 17.42 4.37 -8.40
CA ASP A 182 16.92 5.06 -9.59
C ASP A 182 15.38 5.00 -9.65
N ALA A 183 14.78 5.89 -10.44
CA ALA A 183 13.34 5.88 -10.64
C ALA A 183 12.91 4.60 -11.36
N LEU A 184 11.81 3.99 -10.92
CA LEU A 184 11.29 2.71 -11.40
C LEU A 184 12.21 1.51 -11.09
N GLN A 185 13.18 1.68 -10.20
CA GLN A 185 14.05 0.60 -9.77
C GLN A 185 13.26 -0.43 -8.97
N LYS A 186 13.41 -1.71 -9.33
CA LYS A 186 12.87 -2.84 -8.56
C LYS A 186 13.81 -3.16 -7.41
N LEU A 187 13.26 -3.33 -6.22
CA LEU A 187 13.98 -3.73 -5.01
C LEU A 187 13.43 -5.06 -4.50
N VAL A 188 14.29 -5.80 -3.83
CA VAL A 188 13.97 -7.02 -3.09
C VAL A 188 14.08 -6.70 -1.61
N ILE A 189 13.03 -6.99 -0.85
CA ILE A 189 13.03 -6.89 0.60
C ILE A 189 12.85 -8.29 1.16
N SER A 190 13.86 -8.81 1.86
CA SER A 190 13.81 -10.12 2.52
C SER A 190 13.57 -9.93 4.01
N LEU A 191 12.56 -10.59 4.56
CA LEU A 191 12.18 -10.54 5.96
C LEU A 191 12.22 -11.94 6.55
N TYR A 192 13.02 -12.15 7.59
CA TYR A 192 12.99 -13.39 8.35
C TYR A 192 11.85 -13.33 9.38
N VAL A 193 10.93 -14.28 9.28
CA VAL A 193 9.81 -14.45 10.21
C VAL A 193 10.10 -15.64 11.12
N PRO A 194 10.64 -15.44 12.34
CA PRO A 194 11.00 -16.53 13.24
C PRO A 194 9.77 -17.23 13.85
N GLY A 195 8.67 -16.50 14.00
CA GLY A 195 7.44 -16.96 14.63
C GLY A 195 6.25 -17.00 13.67
N SER A 196 5.05 -16.81 14.21
CA SER A 196 3.84 -16.65 13.41
C SER A 196 3.81 -15.27 12.75
N MET A 197 3.28 -15.20 11.52
CA MET A 197 2.93 -13.91 10.92
C MET A 197 1.66 -13.34 11.56
N ALA A 198 1.55 -12.00 11.51
CA ALA A 198 0.33 -11.32 11.91
C ALA A 198 -0.83 -11.73 11.00
N ARG A 199 -1.96 -12.10 11.62
CA ARG A 199 -3.21 -12.39 10.93
C ARG A 199 -4.02 -11.10 10.79
N GLY A 200 -4.63 -10.92 9.62
CA GLY A 200 -5.34 -9.69 9.29
C GLY A 200 -4.41 -8.67 8.65
N GLY A 201 -4.83 -8.10 7.53
CA GLY A 201 -4.02 -7.20 6.74
C GLY A 201 -4.22 -7.37 5.24
N HIS A 202 -3.64 -6.45 4.48
CA HIS A 202 -3.69 -6.42 3.03
C HIS A 202 -2.71 -7.47 2.49
N SER A 203 -3.20 -8.42 1.69
CA SER A 203 -2.38 -9.52 1.19
C SER A 203 -1.89 -9.28 -0.22
N LEU A 204 -0.59 -9.49 -0.43
CA LEU A 204 0.08 -9.43 -1.72
C LEU A 204 0.75 -10.77 -2.03
N TYR A 205 1.04 -11.01 -3.30
CA TYR A 205 1.87 -12.14 -3.71
C TYR A 205 3.32 -11.91 -3.30
N GLN A 206 3.82 -12.74 -2.42
CA GLN A 206 5.18 -12.69 -1.88
C GLN A 206 5.88 -14.02 -2.15
N TYR A 207 7.20 -13.99 -2.26
CA TYR A 207 8.02 -15.19 -2.39
C TYR A 207 8.35 -15.73 -1.01
N VAL A 208 8.25 -17.03 -0.82
CA VAL A 208 8.54 -17.69 0.45
C VAL A 208 9.61 -18.74 0.22
N ALA A 209 10.66 -18.72 1.05
CA ALA A 209 11.73 -19.70 0.97
C ALA A 209 11.18 -21.11 1.18
N GLY A 210 11.61 -22.06 0.35
CA GLY A 210 11.27 -23.47 0.49
C GLY A 210 12.02 -24.15 1.64
N ALA A 211 13.10 -23.54 2.13
CA ALA A 211 13.85 -23.99 3.30
C ALA A 211 13.50 -23.13 4.53
N PRO A 212 13.31 -23.75 5.72
CA PRO A 212 13.15 -22.99 6.97
C PRO A 212 14.43 -22.25 7.37
N GLY A 213 14.27 -21.07 7.96
CA GLY A 213 15.36 -20.29 8.53
C GLY A 213 15.52 -18.90 7.91
N ASP A 214 16.61 -18.27 8.32
CA ASP A 214 17.03 -16.95 7.86
C ASP A 214 17.90 -17.09 6.60
N HIS A 215 17.32 -16.68 5.46
CA HIS A 215 17.92 -16.62 4.13
C HIS A 215 17.92 -15.17 3.62
N THR A 216 17.84 -14.18 4.53
CA THR A 216 17.60 -12.78 4.15
C THR A 216 18.76 -12.17 3.38
N GLY A 217 19.99 -12.48 3.77
CA GLY A 217 21.22 -12.05 3.10
C GLY A 217 21.65 -12.91 1.89
N GLU A 218 20.87 -13.91 1.49
CA GLU A 218 21.17 -14.72 0.31
C GLU A 218 20.71 -14.01 -0.97
N ALA A 219 21.57 -13.98 -1.99
CA ALA A 219 21.22 -13.34 -3.26
C ALA A 219 19.98 -13.99 -3.91
N ALA A 220 19.97 -15.32 -3.99
CA ALA A 220 18.82 -16.11 -4.45
C ALA A 220 18.05 -16.67 -3.24
N LEU A 221 16.72 -16.61 -3.29
CA LEU A 221 15.89 -17.26 -2.28
C LEU A 221 15.85 -18.77 -2.57
N PRO A 222 16.07 -19.67 -1.59
CA PRO A 222 16.13 -21.10 -1.86
C PRO A 222 14.75 -21.67 -2.16
N SER A 223 14.63 -22.36 -3.31
CA SER A 223 13.42 -23.09 -3.76
C SER A 223 12.10 -22.33 -3.50
N PRO A 224 11.96 -21.10 -4.01
CA PRO A 224 10.88 -20.22 -3.58
C PRO A 224 9.53 -20.65 -4.16
N THR A 225 8.49 -20.47 -3.37
CA THR A 225 7.09 -20.52 -3.84
C THR A 225 6.46 -19.14 -3.75
N ILE A 226 5.38 -18.92 -4.51
CA ILE A 226 4.60 -17.69 -4.40
C ILE A 226 3.40 -17.95 -3.53
N MET A 227 3.20 -17.10 -2.52
CA MET A 227 2.10 -17.19 -1.56
C MET A 227 1.43 -15.83 -1.45
N ARG A 228 0.09 -15.82 -1.37
CA ARG A 228 -0.64 -14.58 -1.06
C ARG A 228 -0.69 -14.40 0.45
N LEU A 229 0.16 -13.52 0.98
CA LEU A 229 0.37 -13.31 2.41
C LEU A 229 0.12 -11.87 2.80
N THR A 230 -0.28 -11.62 4.04
CA THR A 230 -0.26 -10.27 4.64
C THR A 230 1.12 -9.66 4.39
N SER A 231 1.12 -8.48 3.79
CA SER A 231 2.39 -7.81 3.55
C SER A 231 2.83 -7.01 4.78
N MET A 232 4.10 -7.18 5.13
CA MET A 232 4.72 -6.64 6.34
C MET A 232 5.40 -5.29 6.10
N VAL A 233 5.69 -4.92 4.85
CA VAL A 233 6.30 -3.63 4.48
C VAL A 233 5.31 -2.85 3.65
N SER A 234 4.60 -1.91 4.26
CA SER A 234 3.55 -1.09 3.64
C SER A 234 4.03 0.08 2.79
N GLU A 235 5.22 0.62 3.05
CA GLU A 235 5.69 1.80 2.34
C GLU A 235 7.21 1.81 2.24
N ILE A 236 7.70 2.42 1.17
CA ILE A 236 9.10 2.81 1.02
C ILE A 236 9.09 4.31 0.82
N GLU A 237 9.74 5.01 1.74
CA GLU A 237 10.01 6.42 1.60
C GLU A 237 11.43 6.61 1.07
N VAL A 238 11.61 7.55 0.15
CA VAL A 238 12.92 7.93 -0.37
C VAL A 238 13.25 9.36 0.05
N ASP A 239 14.53 9.62 0.27
CA ASP A 239 15.08 10.97 0.27
C ASP A 239 15.30 11.37 -1.20
N PRO A 240 14.39 12.16 -1.80
CA PRO A 240 14.25 12.22 -3.24
C PRO A 240 15.31 13.10 -3.90
N ALA A 241 15.84 12.64 -5.03
CA ALA A 241 16.78 13.44 -5.81
C ALA A 241 16.12 14.66 -6.48
N THR A 242 14.88 14.51 -6.96
CA THR A 242 14.15 15.58 -7.69
C THR A 242 12.65 15.64 -7.43
N ALA A 243 12.06 14.56 -6.94
CA ALA A 243 10.63 14.48 -6.69
C ALA A 243 10.26 15.31 -5.45
N THR A 244 9.19 16.09 -5.56
CA THR A 244 8.71 16.96 -4.49
C THR A 244 7.20 16.82 -4.25
N ASN A 245 6.52 16.03 -5.08
CA ASN A 245 5.09 15.86 -5.07
C ASN A 245 4.75 14.38 -5.16
N VAL A 246 3.63 13.99 -4.54
CA VAL A 246 3.07 12.65 -4.62
C VAL A 246 1.66 12.72 -5.19
N VAL A 247 1.36 11.82 -6.12
CA VAL A 247 0.00 11.45 -6.49
C VAL A 247 -0.35 10.12 -5.84
N VAL A 248 -1.44 10.09 -5.08
CA VAL A 248 -1.98 8.87 -4.48
C VAL A 248 -3.09 8.32 -5.36
N THR A 249 -3.10 7.02 -5.64
CA THR A 249 -4.20 6.36 -6.35
C THR A 249 -5.08 5.63 -5.34
N LEU A 250 -6.22 6.21 -4.95
CA LEU A 250 -7.12 5.67 -3.94
C LEU A 250 -8.21 4.82 -4.61
N GLY A 251 -8.33 3.54 -4.21
CA GLY A 251 -9.39 2.70 -4.74
C GLY A 251 -9.40 1.26 -4.23
N ASP A 252 -10.01 0.41 -5.05
CA ASP A 252 -10.25 -1.01 -4.77
C ASP A 252 -9.26 -1.97 -5.47
N SER A 253 -9.70 -3.19 -5.81
CA SER A 253 -8.89 -4.22 -6.50
C SER A 253 -8.43 -3.79 -7.89
N ILE A 254 -9.20 -2.94 -8.58
CA ILE A 254 -8.79 -2.41 -9.88
C ILE A 254 -7.61 -1.45 -9.70
N THR A 255 -7.59 -0.68 -8.62
CA THR A 255 -6.45 0.19 -8.27
C THR A 255 -5.28 -0.60 -7.70
N GLU A 256 -5.53 -1.64 -6.92
CA GLU A 256 -4.50 -2.58 -6.45
C GLU A 256 -3.76 -3.25 -7.62
N GLY A 257 -4.45 -3.48 -8.74
CA GLY A 257 -3.89 -4.14 -9.92
C GLY A 257 -4.21 -5.64 -9.99
N ALA A 258 -5.35 -6.07 -9.44
CA ALA A 258 -5.82 -7.46 -9.54
C ALA A 258 -5.83 -7.95 -10.99
N GLN A 259 -5.47 -9.21 -11.24
CA GLN A 259 -5.26 -9.81 -12.57
C GLN A 259 -4.15 -9.21 -13.44
N SER A 260 -3.40 -8.21 -12.96
CA SER A 260 -2.10 -7.92 -13.58
C SER A 260 -1.13 -9.08 -13.35
N THR A 261 -0.14 -9.23 -14.22
CA THR A 261 0.89 -10.26 -14.06
C THR A 261 1.58 -10.08 -12.70
N ASN A 262 1.57 -11.14 -11.88
CA ASN A 262 2.12 -11.11 -10.52
C ASN A 262 3.57 -10.59 -10.50
N ASN A 263 3.83 -9.63 -9.62
CA ASN A 263 5.16 -9.03 -9.43
C ASN A 263 5.77 -8.40 -10.70
N ALA A 264 4.94 -8.12 -11.71
CA ALA A 264 5.37 -7.47 -12.94
C ALA A 264 5.21 -5.94 -12.93
N PHE A 265 4.51 -5.40 -11.93
CA PHE A 265 4.25 -3.96 -11.79
C PHE A 265 3.55 -3.39 -13.02
N ARG A 266 2.39 -3.98 -13.37
CA ARG A 266 1.65 -3.66 -14.60
C ARG A 266 0.23 -3.14 -14.33
N GLY A 267 -0.11 -2.83 -13.08
CA GLY A 267 -1.34 -2.12 -12.74
C GLY A 267 -1.35 -0.71 -13.32
N TRP A 268 -2.51 -0.05 -13.38
CA TRP A 268 -2.56 1.30 -13.94
C TRP A 268 -1.76 2.35 -13.13
N PRO A 269 -1.60 2.27 -11.79
CA PRO A 269 -0.73 3.20 -11.06
C PRO A 269 0.75 3.03 -11.44
N ASP A 270 1.16 1.78 -11.67
CA ASP A 270 2.50 1.45 -12.15
C ASP A 270 2.79 2.03 -13.54
N ARG A 271 1.83 1.89 -14.46
CA ARG A 271 1.92 2.47 -15.81
C ARG A 271 1.89 4.00 -15.78
N LEU A 272 1.13 4.59 -14.84
CA LEU A 272 1.17 6.03 -14.61
C LEU A 272 2.56 6.50 -14.15
N ALA A 273 3.22 5.77 -13.24
CA ALA A 273 4.57 6.08 -12.79
C ALA A 273 5.59 6.05 -13.95
N GLU A 274 5.45 5.08 -14.87
CA GLU A 274 6.24 4.99 -16.11
C GLU A 274 6.04 6.23 -16.99
N ARG A 275 4.78 6.62 -17.24
CA ARG A 275 4.43 7.79 -18.06
C ARG A 275 4.93 9.09 -17.45
N LEU A 276 4.85 9.26 -16.12
CA LEU A 276 5.36 10.44 -15.43
C LEU A 276 6.89 10.54 -15.56
N ASN A 277 7.63 9.45 -15.32
CA ASN A 277 9.10 9.44 -15.43
C ASN A 277 9.61 9.72 -16.85
N ALA A 278 8.83 9.38 -17.87
CA ALA A 278 9.16 9.68 -19.26
C ALA A 278 9.21 11.19 -19.57
N THR A 279 8.72 12.06 -18.68
CA THR A 279 8.69 13.52 -18.89
C THR A 279 9.50 14.27 -17.83
N ALA A 280 10.03 15.45 -18.20
CA ALA A 280 10.78 16.27 -17.25
C ALA A 280 9.89 16.85 -16.13
N ALA A 281 8.62 17.17 -16.43
CA ALA A 281 7.65 17.64 -15.45
C ALA A 281 7.19 16.51 -14.52
N GLY A 282 6.95 15.32 -15.07
CA GLY A 282 6.48 14.15 -14.33
C GLY A 282 7.53 13.52 -13.41
N ARG A 283 8.83 13.63 -13.72
CA ARG A 283 9.92 13.22 -12.79
C ARG A 283 9.90 13.90 -11.41
N LYS A 284 9.10 14.96 -11.25
CA LYS A 284 8.87 15.62 -9.95
C LYS A 284 7.76 14.96 -9.11
N TRP A 285 7.13 13.91 -9.63
CA TRP A 285 5.96 13.26 -9.07
C TRP A 285 6.24 11.78 -8.80
N SER A 286 6.03 11.38 -7.55
CA SER A 286 5.92 9.98 -7.17
C SER A 286 4.48 9.49 -7.27
N VAL A 287 4.29 8.20 -7.53
CA VAL A 287 2.97 7.55 -7.50
C VAL A 287 2.93 6.56 -6.35
N VAL A 288 1.93 6.70 -5.48
CA VAL A 288 1.67 5.77 -4.37
C VAL A 288 0.35 5.05 -4.61
N ASN A 289 0.38 3.72 -4.55
CA ASN A 289 -0.80 2.90 -4.76
C ASN A 289 -1.56 2.67 -3.45
N ALA A 290 -2.74 3.30 -3.31
CA ALA A 290 -3.61 3.11 -2.16
C ALA A 290 -4.84 2.22 -2.46
N GLY A 291 -4.68 1.25 -3.37
CA GLY A 291 -5.67 0.23 -3.72
C GLY A 291 -5.80 -0.87 -2.67
N ILE A 292 -7.03 -1.29 -2.35
CA ILE A 292 -7.29 -2.48 -1.53
C ILE A 292 -8.36 -3.35 -2.20
N GLY A 293 -8.05 -4.60 -2.49
CA GLY A 293 -8.95 -5.52 -3.17
C GLY A 293 -10.24 -5.75 -2.40
N GLY A 294 -11.39 -5.48 -3.02
CA GLY A 294 -12.69 -5.57 -2.35
C GLY A 294 -13.00 -4.43 -1.38
N ASN A 295 -12.25 -3.31 -1.42
CA ASN A 295 -12.57 -2.10 -0.67
C ASN A 295 -13.86 -1.46 -1.15
N ARG A 296 -14.39 -0.59 -0.30
CA ARG A 296 -15.67 0.08 -0.48
C ARG A 296 -15.51 1.53 -0.08
N LEU A 297 -16.33 2.39 -0.67
CA LEU A 297 -16.37 3.82 -0.38
C LEU A 297 -17.01 4.09 0.99
N LEU A 298 -18.10 3.38 1.31
CA LEU A 298 -18.99 3.71 2.43
C LEU A 298 -18.80 2.85 3.67
N ARG A 299 -18.40 1.58 3.51
CA ARG A 299 -18.46 0.58 4.59
C ARG A 299 -17.19 -0.23 4.68
N TYR A 300 -17.01 -0.87 5.83
CA TYR A 300 -15.96 -1.86 5.96
C TYR A 300 -16.23 -3.02 4.98
N GLY A 301 -15.18 -3.45 4.26
CA GLY A 301 -15.21 -4.56 3.31
C GLY A 301 -14.03 -5.50 3.57
N ALA A 302 -13.11 -5.61 2.62
CA ALA A 302 -11.80 -6.24 2.84
C ALA A 302 -10.85 -5.40 3.73
N GLY A 303 -11.28 -4.21 4.13
CA GLY A 303 -10.60 -3.26 5.01
C GLY A 303 -11.51 -2.07 5.34
N PRO A 304 -11.02 -1.06 6.08
CA PRO A 304 -11.77 0.17 6.34
C PRO A 304 -12.22 0.84 5.04
N SER A 305 -13.38 1.50 5.04
CA SER A 305 -13.86 2.19 3.84
C SER A 305 -12.90 3.30 3.40
N ALA A 306 -12.94 3.68 2.12
CA ALA A 306 -12.13 4.80 1.60
C ALA A 306 -12.33 6.09 2.41
N LEU A 307 -13.56 6.37 2.86
CA LEU A 307 -13.84 7.49 3.77
C LEU A 307 -13.11 7.38 5.12
N ALA A 308 -13.09 6.19 5.71
CA ALA A 308 -12.51 5.95 7.03
C ALA A 308 -10.97 5.92 7.00
N ARG A 309 -10.38 5.57 5.86
CA ARG A 309 -8.91 5.45 5.70
C ARG A 309 -8.26 6.67 5.04
N LEU A 310 -9.04 7.67 4.63
CA LEU A 310 -8.54 8.84 3.90
C LEU A 310 -7.38 9.55 4.61
N ASP A 311 -7.48 9.77 5.93
CA ASP A 311 -6.43 10.46 6.70
C ASP A 311 -5.10 9.73 6.61
N ARG A 312 -5.15 8.42 6.79
CA ARG A 312 -3.95 7.58 6.83
C ARG A 312 -3.36 7.36 5.44
N ASP A 313 -4.20 7.06 4.45
CA ASP A 313 -3.74 6.59 3.14
C ASP A 313 -3.56 7.70 2.11
N VAL A 314 -4.07 8.90 2.39
CA VAL A 314 -3.94 10.05 1.50
C VAL A 314 -3.38 11.24 2.27
N LEU A 315 -4.06 11.73 3.30
CA LEU A 315 -3.72 13.02 3.92
C LEU A 315 -2.38 12.99 4.67
N ALA A 316 -2.01 11.84 5.23
CA ALA A 316 -0.75 11.64 5.94
C ALA A 316 0.43 11.26 5.02
N VAL A 317 0.19 10.99 3.73
CA VAL A 317 1.25 10.60 2.79
C VAL A 317 2.18 11.80 2.55
N PRO A 318 3.50 11.68 2.89
CA PRO A 318 4.43 12.79 2.74
C PRO A 318 4.53 13.28 1.30
N GLY A 319 4.31 14.58 1.09
CA GLY A 319 4.42 15.22 -0.22
C GLY A 319 3.18 15.10 -1.11
N VAL A 320 2.07 14.54 -0.63
CA VAL A 320 0.82 14.45 -1.42
C VAL A 320 0.34 15.82 -1.93
N LYS A 321 -0.05 15.84 -3.20
CA LYS A 321 -0.64 17.01 -3.88
C LYS A 321 -1.85 16.66 -4.74
N VAL A 322 -1.99 15.40 -5.13
CA VAL A 322 -3.08 14.91 -5.97
C VAL A 322 -3.53 13.56 -5.45
N VAL A 323 -4.83 13.30 -5.47
CA VAL A 323 -5.40 11.95 -5.38
C VAL A 323 -6.17 11.64 -6.66
N ILE A 324 -6.05 10.42 -7.17
CA ILE A 324 -6.92 9.88 -8.21
C ILE A 324 -7.86 8.89 -7.52
N LEU A 325 -9.17 9.13 -7.58
CA LEU A 325 -10.19 8.34 -6.88
C LEU A 325 -10.93 7.41 -7.86
N LEU A 326 -10.77 6.09 -7.68
CA LEU A 326 -11.52 5.04 -8.38
C LEU A 326 -12.07 4.06 -7.34
N GLU A 327 -13.31 4.26 -6.89
CA GLU A 327 -13.89 3.47 -5.79
C GLU A 327 -15.41 3.39 -5.88
N GLY A 328 -16.00 2.30 -5.38
CA GLY A 328 -17.46 2.15 -5.23
C GLY A 328 -18.06 0.99 -6.01
N ILE A 329 -17.31 0.31 -6.89
CA ILE A 329 -17.85 -0.84 -7.64
C ILE A 329 -18.23 -1.99 -6.71
N ASN A 330 -17.49 -2.19 -5.61
CA ASN A 330 -17.81 -3.22 -4.61
C ASN A 330 -19.00 -2.84 -3.72
N ASP A 331 -19.28 -1.55 -3.50
CA ASP A 331 -20.52 -1.12 -2.85
C ASP A 331 -21.72 -1.50 -3.72
N ILE A 332 -21.61 -1.27 -5.03
CA ILE A 332 -22.65 -1.60 -6.01
C ILE A 332 -22.81 -3.12 -6.12
N GLY A 333 -21.72 -3.86 -6.39
CA GLY A 333 -21.74 -5.30 -6.55
C GLY A 333 -22.34 -6.02 -5.34
N ARG A 334 -21.90 -5.68 -4.13
CA ARG A 334 -22.45 -6.27 -2.89
C ARG A 334 -23.87 -5.81 -2.59
N GLY A 335 -24.18 -4.54 -2.90
CA GLY A 335 -25.49 -3.92 -2.71
C GLY A 335 -26.61 -4.61 -3.48
N PHE A 336 -26.30 -5.16 -4.64
CA PHE A 336 -27.29 -5.63 -5.61
C PHE A 336 -27.11 -7.08 -6.09
N VAL A 337 -26.06 -7.80 -5.67
CA VAL A 337 -25.87 -9.22 -6.02
C VAL A 337 -27.14 -10.03 -5.72
N THR A 338 -27.55 -10.87 -6.65
CA THR A 338 -28.87 -11.53 -6.63
C THR A 338 -29.03 -12.54 -5.50
N ASP A 339 -27.98 -13.28 -5.20
CA ASP A 339 -28.07 -14.48 -4.36
C ASP A 339 -27.96 -14.15 -2.86
N ALA A 340 -27.43 -12.97 -2.53
CA ALA A 340 -27.27 -12.49 -1.16
C ALA A 340 -27.03 -10.96 -1.12
N PRO A 341 -28.00 -10.13 -1.53
CA PRO A 341 -27.81 -8.68 -1.51
C PRO A 341 -27.58 -8.23 -0.06
N GLN A 342 -26.50 -7.51 0.15
CA GLN A 342 -26.18 -6.90 1.44
C GLN A 342 -25.99 -5.42 1.22
N ASP A 343 -26.48 -4.61 2.16
CA ASP A 343 -26.17 -3.18 2.18
C ASP A 343 -26.55 -2.43 0.89
N PRO A 344 -27.84 -2.39 0.47
CA PRO A 344 -28.27 -1.64 -0.70
C PRO A 344 -27.69 -0.22 -0.71
N VAL A 345 -27.23 0.22 -1.87
CA VAL A 345 -26.56 1.51 -2.06
C VAL A 345 -27.23 2.31 -3.16
N THR A 346 -27.23 3.64 -3.03
CA THR A 346 -27.73 4.54 -4.08
C THR A 346 -26.58 5.38 -4.65
N ALA A 347 -26.77 5.91 -5.86
CA ALA A 347 -25.80 6.82 -6.46
C ALA A 347 -25.59 8.06 -5.58
N GLU A 348 -26.65 8.58 -4.96
CA GLU A 348 -26.59 9.74 -4.07
C GLU A 348 -25.72 9.50 -2.84
N ALA A 349 -25.75 8.29 -2.27
CA ALA A 349 -24.92 7.93 -1.13
C ALA A 349 -23.43 7.88 -1.53
N LEU A 350 -23.11 7.31 -2.70
CA LEU A 350 -21.75 7.28 -3.23
C LEU A 350 -21.26 8.70 -3.58
N ILE A 351 -22.09 9.48 -4.27
CA ILE A 351 -21.82 10.90 -4.58
C ILE A 351 -21.57 11.71 -3.30
N ALA A 352 -22.33 11.49 -2.23
CA ALA A 352 -22.12 12.17 -0.97
C ALA A 352 -20.76 11.84 -0.36
N ALA A 353 -20.31 10.58 -0.47
CA ALA A 353 -18.99 10.17 0.00
C ALA A 353 -17.86 10.75 -0.86
N ASP A 354 -18.00 10.76 -2.18
CA ASP A 354 -17.03 11.42 -3.08
C ASP A 354 -16.88 12.91 -2.71
N LYS A 355 -18.01 13.60 -2.47
CA LYS A 355 -17.98 15.01 -2.02
C LYS A 355 -17.26 15.19 -0.68
N GLN A 356 -17.40 14.25 0.26
CA GLN A 356 -16.67 14.31 1.53
C GLN A 356 -15.17 14.09 1.33
N ILE A 357 -14.76 13.19 0.43
CA ILE A 357 -13.34 13.01 0.08
C ILE A 357 -12.79 14.29 -0.57
N ILE A 358 -13.52 14.85 -1.53
CA ILE A 358 -13.14 16.11 -2.20
C ILE A 358 -12.92 17.22 -1.18
N GLU A 359 -13.90 17.50 -0.32
CA GLU A 359 -13.82 18.56 0.68
C GLU A 359 -12.60 18.38 1.59
N ARG A 360 -12.42 17.19 2.15
CA ARG A 360 -11.31 16.89 3.08
C ARG A 360 -9.95 16.96 2.40
N CYS A 361 -9.84 16.59 1.14
CA CYS A 361 -8.61 16.78 0.37
C CYS A 361 -8.34 18.27 0.11
N HIS A 362 -9.37 19.04 -0.25
CA HIS A 362 -9.25 20.48 -0.51
C HIS A 362 -8.84 21.27 0.75
N GLU A 363 -9.33 20.90 1.94
CA GLU A 363 -8.89 21.47 3.23
C GLU A 363 -7.38 21.33 3.45
N HIS A 364 -6.75 20.32 2.85
CA HIS A 364 -5.32 20.04 2.89
C HIS A 364 -4.55 20.51 1.64
N GLY A 365 -5.21 21.23 0.73
CA GLY A 365 -4.62 21.69 -0.53
C GLY A 365 -4.27 20.57 -1.51
N ILE A 366 -4.96 19.43 -1.42
CA ILE A 366 -4.80 18.26 -2.29
C ILE A 366 -5.88 18.29 -3.36
N ARG A 367 -5.51 18.20 -4.64
CA ARG A 367 -6.46 18.12 -5.75
C ARG A 367 -7.00 16.70 -5.90
N VAL A 368 -8.27 16.57 -6.29
CA VAL A 368 -8.95 15.28 -6.49
C VAL A 368 -9.33 15.11 -7.95
N ILE A 369 -8.78 14.08 -8.58
CA ILE A 369 -9.15 13.63 -9.92
C ILE A 369 -10.12 12.46 -9.76
N GLY A 370 -11.34 12.60 -10.29
CA GLY A 370 -12.35 11.54 -10.27
C GLY A 370 -12.15 10.57 -11.44
N ALA A 371 -12.24 9.27 -11.20
CA ALA A 371 -12.20 8.26 -12.23
C ALA A 371 -13.55 7.53 -12.32
N THR A 372 -14.11 7.42 -13.53
CA THR A 372 -15.35 6.65 -13.74
C THR A 372 -15.12 5.17 -13.45
N LEU A 373 -16.09 4.51 -12.80
CA LEU A 373 -16.10 3.07 -12.60
C LEU A 373 -16.10 2.33 -13.95
N THR A 374 -15.22 1.34 -14.10
CA THR A 374 -15.13 0.51 -15.31
C THR A 374 -16.41 -0.30 -15.56
N PRO A 375 -16.61 -0.84 -16.76
CA PRO A 375 -17.73 -1.73 -17.01
C PRO A 375 -17.66 -2.99 -16.14
N TYR A 376 -18.78 -3.61 -15.80
CA TYR A 376 -18.82 -4.83 -15.00
C TYR A 376 -19.90 -5.84 -15.43
N GLN A 377 -20.47 -5.66 -16.63
CA GLN A 377 -21.46 -6.60 -17.16
C GLN A 377 -20.83 -7.98 -17.33
N GLY A 378 -21.45 -9.00 -16.74
CA GLY A 378 -20.95 -10.39 -16.73
C GLY A 378 -20.09 -10.73 -15.51
N ALA A 379 -19.74 -9.75 -14.66
CA ALA A 379 -19.04 -10.02 -13.41
C ALA A 379 -19.91 -10.86 -12.47
N HIS A 380 -19.28 -11.61 -11.55
CA HIS A 380 -19.99 -12.49 -10.63
C HIS A 380 -21.08 -11.79 -9.80
N TYR A 381 -20.86 -10.52 -9.44
CA TYR A 381 -21.81 -9.71 -8.68
C TYR A 381 -22.57 -8.68 -9.53
N GLU A 382 -22.63 -8.88 -10.84
CA GLU A 382 -23.41 -8.04 -11.75
C GLU A 382 -24.90 -8.09 -11.39
N ALA A 383 -25.57 -6.94 -11.52
CA ALA A 383 -27.01 -6.85 -11.38
C ALA A 383 -27.55 -5.60 -12.10
N PRO A 384 -28.66 -5.67 -12.84
CA PRO A 384 -29.21 -4.52 -13.57
C PRO A 384 -29.49 -3.27 -12.71
N PRO A 385 -30.02 -3.38 -11.47
CA PRO A 385 -30.17 -2.22 -10.60
C PRO A 385 -28.83 -1.59 -10.20
N GLY A 386 -27.78 -2.41 -10.03
CA GLY A 386 -26.43 -1.94 -9.74
C GLY A 386 -25.82 -1.18 -10.93
N GLU A 387 -26.05 -1.66 -12.15
CA GLU A 387 -25.60 -0.96 -13.37
C GLU A 387 -26.24 0.43 -13.50
N ASN A 388 -27.51 0.58 -13.13
CA ASN A 388 -28.15 1.90 -13.07
C ASN A 388 -27.44 2.83 -12.07
N VAL A 389 -27.03 2.32 -10.90
CA VAL A 389 -26.26 3.10 -9.91
C VAL A 389 -24.87 3.46 -10.44
N ARG A 390 -24.17 2.51 -11.08
CA ARG A 390 -22.85 2.74 -11.68
C ARG A 390 -22.89 3.82 -12.75
N LEU A 391 -23.87 3.74 -13.67
CA LEU A 391 -24.06 4.73 -14.73
C LEU A 391 -24.44 6.11 -14.18
N ALA A 392 -25.27 6.16 -13.13
CA ALA A 392 -25.63 7.42 -12.47
C ALA A 392 -24.41 8.08 -11.79
N LEU A 393 -23.59 7.30 -11.08
CA LEU A 393 -22.35 7.79 -10.47
C LEU A 393 -21.36 8.27 -11.54
N ASN A 394 -21.09 7.47 -12.57
CA ASN A 394 -20.18 7.86 -13.66
C ASN A 394 -20.62 9.15 -14.35
N ARG A 395 -21.92 9.28 -14.64
CA ARG A 395 -22.46 10.52 -15.21
C ARG A 395 -22.21 11.71 -14.30
N TRP A 396 -22.39 11.55 -12.99
CA TRP A 396 -22.13 12.63 -12.03
C TRP A 396 -20.63 12.98 -11.98
N ILE A 397 -19.74 11.98 -11.95
CA ILE A 397 -18.28 12.19 -12.01
C ILE A 397 -17.92 13.03 -13.22
N GLN A 398 -18.44 12.68 -14.40
CA GLN A 398 -18.12 13.34 -15.66
C GLN A 398 -18.70 14.75 -15.82
N THR A 399 -19.87 15.04 -15.24
CA THR A 399 -20.66 16.24 -15.60
C THR A 399 -20.86 17.23 -14.47
N SER A 400 -20.61 16.85 -13.21
CA SER A 400 -20.91 17.71 -12.06
C SER A 400 -19.98 18.91 -11.90
N GLY A 401 -18.75 18.81 -12.40
CA GLY A 401 -17.68 19.78 -12.13
C GLY A 401 -17.18 19.76 -10.68
N ALA A 402 -17.47 18.70 -9.91
CA ALA A 402 -17.06 18.59 -8.51
C ALA A 402 -15.57 18.27 -8.33
N PHE A 403 -14.98 17.54 -9.28
CA PHE A 403 -13.56 17.15 -9.24
C PHE A 403 -12.67 18.19 -9.95
N ASP A 404 -11.40 18.26 -9.54
CA ASP A 404 -10.38 19.13 -10.16
C ASP A 404 -9.95 18.62 -11.57
N GLY A 405 -10.24 17.36 -11.86
CA GLY A 405 -10.05 16.70 -13.14
C GLY A 405 -10.84 15.39 -13.19
N VAL A 406 -11.08 14.88 -14.39
CA VAL A 406 -11.81 13.61 -14.58
C VAL A 406 -11.07 12.74 -15.58
N VAL A 407 -10.95 11.45 -15.27
CA VAL A 407 -10.51 10.43 -16.21
C VAL A 407 -11.64 9.42 -16.48
N ASP A 408 -11.89 9.16 -17.76
CA ASP A 408 -12.94 8.25 -18.20
C ASP A 408 -12.37 6.83 -18.41
N PHE A 409 -12.08 6.14 -17.31
CA PHE A 409 -11.65 4.74 -17.36
C PHE A 409 -12.74 3.82 -17.91
N ALA A 410 -14.01 4.16 -17.78
CA ALA A 410 -15.10 3.37 -18.33
C ALA A 410 -14.98 3.31 -19.85
N ALA A 411 -14.85 4.45 -20.51
CA ALA A 411 -14.66 4.50 -21.96
C ALA A 411 -13.30 3.94 -22.40
N ALA A 412 -12.24 4.10 -21.59
CA ALA A 412 -10.90 3.61 -21.92
C ALA A 412 -10.82 2.08 -22.02
N THR A 413 -11.62 1.36 -21.23
CA THR A 413 -11.57 -0.11 -21.16
C THR A 413 -12.75 -0.81 -21.82
N ALA A 414 -13.81 -0.08 -22.16
CA ALA A 414 -15.04 -0.63 -22.73
C ALA A 414 -14.87 -1.21 -24.14
N ASP A 415 -15.69 -2.22 -24.45
CA ASP A 415 -15.94 -2.63 -25.81
C ASP A 415 -16.75 -1.55 -26.55
N LYS A 416 -16.37 -1.24 -27.79
CA LYS A 416 -17.05 -0.23 -28.61
C LYS A 416 -18.46 -0.64 -29.05
N ALA A 417 -18.70 -1.94 -29.23
CA ALA A 417 -19.99 -2.49 -29.63
C ALA A 417 -20.94 -2.66 -28.43
N ASN A 418 -20.39 -2.91 -27.24
CA ASN A 418 -21.14 -2.95 -25.99
C ASN A 418 -20.38 -2.24 -24.86
N PRO A 419 -20.66 -0.95 -24.60
CA PRO A 419 -19.92 -0.18 -23.59
C PRO A 419 -20.12 -0.63 -22.14
N LEU A 420 -20.99 -1.61 -21.88
CA LEU A 420 -21.22 -2.17 -20.55
C LEU A 420 -20.29 -3.35 -20.23
N THR A 421 -19.56 -3.85 -21.23
CA THR A 421 -18.53 -4.90 -21.09
C THR A 421 -17.15 -4.35 -21.36
N PHE A 422 -16.13 -4.97 -20.76
CA PHE A 422 -14.73 -4.76 -21.15
C PHE A 422 -14.50 -5.18 -22.60
N ARG A 423 -13.55 -4.50 -23.26
CA ARG A 423 -12.96 -5.00 -24.51
C ARG A 423 -12.30 -6.35 -24.23
N ALA A 424 -12.51 -7.32 -25.12
CA ALA A 424 -12.12 -8.72 -24.87
C ALA A 424 -10.61 -8.95 -24.66
N ASP A 425 -9.75 -8.07 -25.15
CA ASP A 425 -8.30 -8.12 -24.93
C ASP A 425 -7.85 -7.35 -23.67
N TYR A 426 -8.75 -6.64 -23.00
CA TYR A 426 -8.51 -5.92 -21.74
C TYR A 426 -9.02 -6.66 -20.50
N ASN A 427 -9.90 -7.65 -20.67
CA ASN A 427 -10.35 -8.59 -19.65
C ASN A 427 -10.74 -9.89 -20.34
N ASP A 428 -10.18 -11.00 -19.90
CA ASP A 428 -10.34 -12.31 -20.51
C ASP A 428 -10.91 -13.36 -19.54
N TYR A 429 -11.35 -12.94 -18.34
CA TYR A 429 -11.69 -13.87 -17.26
C TYR A 429 -12.98 -13.53 -16.51
N ASP A 430 -12.97 -12.50 -15.66
CA ASP A 430 -14.04 -12.30 -14.66
C ASP A 430 -14.96 -11.10 -14.94
N HIS A 431 -14.77 -10.43 -16.07
CA HIS A 431 -15.53 -9.26 -16.49
C HIS A 431 -15.51 -8.08 -15.50
N LEU A 432 -14.50 -8.02 -14.62
CA LEU A 432 -14.36 -6.99 -13.59
C LEU A 432 -12.97 -6.36 -13.55
N HIS A 433 -11.91 -7.17 -13.55
CA HIS A 433 -10.55 -6.68 -13.39
C HIS A 433 -9.82 -6.59 -14.72
N PRO A 434 -9.21 -5.45 -15.08
CA PRO A 434 -8.37 -5.38 -16.27
C PRO A 434 -7.18 -6.36 -16.19
N ASN A 435 -6.74 -6.88 -17.33
CA ASN A 435 -5.43 -7.50 -17.48
C ASN A 435 -4.34 -6.42 -17.73
N ASP A 436 -3.10 -6.83 -17.98
CA ASP A 436 -1.98 -5.92 -18.26
C ASP A 436 -2.27 -4.88 -19.37
N ALA A 437 -2.97 -5.29 -20.43
CA ALA A 437 -3.30 -4.40 -21.55
C ALA A 437 -4.43 -3.43 -21.18
N GLY A 438 -5.42 -3.88 -20.42
CA GLY A 438 -6.47 -3.01 -19.89
C GLY A 438 -5.94 -1.96 -18.91
N TYR A 439 -5.01 -2.34 -18.03
CA TYR A 439 -4.34 -1.39 -17.14
C TYR A 439 -3.46 -0.37 -17.87
N GLN A 440 -2.80 -0.78 -18.95
CA GLN A 440 -2.11 0.14 -19.84
C GLN A 440 -3.09 1.17 -20.45
N ALA A 441 -4.24 0.71 -20.94
CA ALA A 441 -5.27 1.58 -21.52
C ALA A 441 -5.83 2.60 -20.51
N MET A 442 -6.05 2.17 -19.27
CA MET A 442 -6.43 3.07 -18.17
C MET A 442 -5.37 4.14 -17.95
N ALA A 443 -4.10 3.74 -17.79
CA ALA A 443 -3.03 4.69 -17.57
C ALA A 443 -2.87 5.68 -18.73
N ASP A 444 -3.01 5.23 -19.98
CA ASP A 444 -2.92 6.08 -21.17
C ASP A 444 -4.04 7.12 -21.26
N ALA A 445 -5.21 6.84 -20.70
CA ALA A 445 -6.34 7.76 -20.64
C ALA A 445 -6.11 8.96 -19.70
N ILE A 446 -5.13 8.88 -18.79
CA ILE A 446 -4.81 9.96 -17.86
C ILE A 446 -4.03 11.05 -18.61
N ASP A 447 -4.60 12.25 -18.76
CA ASP A 447 -3.83 13.44 -19.14
C ASP A 447 -2.91 13.85 -17.98
N LEU A 448 -1.60 13.71 -18.18
CA LEU A 448 -0.61 14.03 -17.15
C LEU A 448 -0.68 15.49 -16.72
N LYS A 449 -1.21 16.41 -17.54
CA LYS A 449 -1.39 17.82 -17.19
C LYS A 449 -2.32 18.02 -16.00
N MET A 450 -3.28 17.13 -15.80
CA MET A 450 -4.15 17.15 -14.61
C MET A 450 -3.33 16.95 -13.33
N ILE A 451 -2.21 16.20 -13.40
CA ILE A 451 -1.31 15.95 -12.29
C ILE A 451 -0.22 17.04 -12.23
N THR A 452 0.51 17.25 -13.31
CA THR A 452 1.70 18.11 -13.36
C THR A 452 1.38 19.61 -13.41
N GLY A 453 0.18 19.99 -13.87
CA GLY A 453 -0.19 21.36 -14.21
C GLY A 453 0.57 21.92 -15.43
N LYS A 454 1.29 21.09 -16.19
CA LYS A 454 2.17 21.49 -17.30
C LYS A 454 2.12 20.52 -18.46
#